data_AF-A0AA45ZHK5-F1
#
_entry.id   AF-A0AA45ZHK5-F1
#
_cell.length_a   1.000
_cell.length_b   1.000
_cell.length_c   1.000
_cell.angle_alpha   90.00
_cell.angle_beta   90.00
_cell.angle_gamma   90.00
#
_symmetry.space_group_name_H-M   'P 1'
#
loop_
_entity.id
_entity.type
_entity.pdbx_description
1 polymer ?
#
loop_
_entity_poly.entity_id
_entity_poly.type
_entity_poly.pdbx_seq_one_letter_code
_entity_poly.pdbx_strand_id
1 'polypeptide(L)' 'MSTELLAEAAISNPLLNNISMKGARGILINITGGMDMTLFEVDAAVNRIREEVDEETDIIFGSMRTVLVELGSLF' A
#
# COMPACT_ATOMS: atom_id res chain seq x y z
N MET A 1 16.45 -2.24 -0.31
CA MET A 1 15.67 -1.47 -1.30
C MET A 1 14.68 -0.67 -0.48
N SER A 2 14.84 0.64 -0.42
CA SER A 2 14.18 1.49 0.59
C SER A 2 12.68 1.58 0.32
N THR A 3 11.87 1.27 1.32
CA THR A 3 10.40 1.25 1.28
C THR A 3 9.77 2.56 0.84
N GLU A 4 10.40 3.71 1.09
CA GLU A 4 9.93 5.01 0.61
C GLU A 4 9.71 5.05 -0.90
N LEU A 5 10.57 4.40 -1.70
CA LEU A 5 10.46 4.41 -3.16
C LEU A 5 9.20 3.67 -3.66
N LEU A 6 8.76 2.65 -2.94
CA LEU A 6 7.53 1.91 -3.27
C LEU A 6 6.29 2.70 -2.87
N ALA A 7 6.34 3.40 -1.73
CA ALA A 7 5.26 4.27 -1.27
C ALA A 7 5.04 5.44 -2.23
N GLU A 8 6.10 6.11 -2.68
CA GLU A 8 5.99 7.20 -3.66
C GLU A 8 5.44 6.72 -5.01
N ALA A 9 5.89 5.55 -5.49
CA ALA A 9 5.38 4.97 -6.74
C ALA A 9 3.89 4.60 -6.64
N ALA A 10 3.42 4.16 -5.47
CA ALA A 10 2.02 3.84 -5.23
C ALA A 10 1.12 5.09 -5.20
N ILE A 11 1.61 6.19 -4.60
CA ILE A 11 0.90 7.49 -4.56
C ILE A 11 0.89 8.14 -5.94
N SER A 12 1.97 8.01 -6.72
CA SER A 12 2.10 8.56 -8.08
C SER A 12 1.36 7.74 -9.15
N ASN A 13 0.40 6.88 -8.76
CA ASN A 13 -0.36 6.09 -9.72
C ASN A 13 -1.20 7.01 -10.61
N PRO A 14 -1.14 6.89 -11.95
CA PRO A 14 -1.94 7.68 -12.89
C PRO A 14 -3.45 7.61 -12.63
N LEU A 15 -3.94 6.55 -11.96
CA LEU A 15 -5.33 6.41 -11.54
C LEU A 15 -5.73 7.34 -10.37
N LEU A 16 -4.75 7.87 -9.62
CA LEU A 16 -4.90 8.78 -8.49
C LEU A 16 -4.59 10.24 -8.83
N ASN A 17 -3.92 10.50 -9.96
CA ASN A 17 -3.47 11.85 -10.36
C ASN A 17 -4.60 12.89 -10.55
N ASN A 18 -5.84 12.46 -10.77
CA ASN A 18 -6.99 13.35 -10.96
C ASN A 18 -7.99 13.33 -9.79
N ILE A 19 -7.64 12.66 -8.68
CA ILE A 19 -8.51 12.53 -7.51
C ILE A 19 -7.76 13.08 -6.30
N SER A 20 -8.16 14.26 -5.85
CA SER A 20 -7.71 14.77 -4.55
C SER A 20 -8.15 13.80 -3.45
N MET A 21 -7.20 13.27 -2.68
CA MET A 21 -7.51 12.42 -1.53
C MET A 21 -8.10 13.22 -0.35
N LYS A 22 -7.96 14.56 -0.38
CA LYS A 22 -8.69 15.47 0.52
C LYS A 22 -10.18 15.44 0.22
N GLY A 23 -10.99 15.14 1.24
CA GLY A 23 -12.44 14.96 1.16
C GLY A 23 -12.91 13.51 1.08
N ALA A 24 -12.00 12.52 1.05
CA ALA A 24 -12.38 11.12 1.12
C ALA A 24 -12.93 10.80 2.53
N ARG A 25 -14.17 10.30 2.62
CA ARG A 25 -14.74 9.85 3.91
C ARG A 25 -14.12 8.55 4.42
N GLY A 26 -13.59 7.73 3.51
CA GLY A 26 -12.89 6.52 3.87
C GLY A 26 -12.03 6.01 2.72
N ILE A 27 -10.93 5.36 3.07
CA ILE A 27 -9.91 4.86 2.15
C ILE A 27 -9.66 3.39 2.46
N LEU A 28 -9.68 2.57 1.40
CA LEU A 28 -9.26 1.17 1.46
C LEU A 28 -7.89 1.01 0.82
N ILE A 29 -6.91 0.57 1.61
CA ILE A 29 -5.53 0.36 1.17
C ILE A 29 -5.26 -1.14 1.14
N ASN A 30 -4.83 -1.66 -0.02
CA ASN A 30 -4.34 -3.03 -0.13
C ASN A 30 -2.83 -3.01 -0.39
N ILE A 31 -2.05 -3.55 0.54
CA ILE A 31 -0.60 -3.61 0.47
C ILE A 31 -0.21 -5.06 0.12
N THR A 32 0.40 -5.25 -1.05
CA THR A 32 0.87 -6.57 -1.50
C THR A 32 2.39 -6.58 -1.48
N GLY A 33 2.98 -7.56 -0.80
CA GLY A 33 4.44 -7.70 -0.71
C GLY A 33 4.90 -9.16 -0.65
N GLY A 34 6.21 -9.35 -0.65
CA GLY A 34 6.86 -10.65 -0.52
C GLY A 34 6.77 -11.24 0.89
N MET A 35 7.35 -12.42 1.08
CA MET A 35 7.41 -13.06 2.41
C MET A 35 8.24 -12.26 3.43
N ASP A 36 9.10 -11.38 2.95
CA ASP A 36 9.93 -10.46 3.73
C ASP A 36 9.19 -9.19 4.18
N MET A 37 7.98 -8.94 3.68
CA MET A 37 7.21 -7.77 4.08
C MET A 37 6.82 -7.83 5.56
N THR A 38 7.27 -6.83 6.30
CA THR A 38 7.04 -6.70 7.74
C THR A 38 5.86 -5.78 8.04
N LEU A 39 5.29 -5.92 9.24
CA LEU A 39 4.26 -4.99 9.71
C LEU A 39 4.77 -3.54 9.83
N PHE A 40 6.08 -3.36 10.05
CA PHE A 40 6.69 -2.03 10.13
C PHE A 40 6.62 -1.28 8.78
N GLU A 41 6.88 -1.99 7.69
CA GLU A 41 6.81 -1.42 6.33
C GLU A 41 5.36 -1.11 5.94
N VAL A 42 4.43 -1.98 6.32
CA VAL A 42 2.98 -1.76 6.16
C VAL A 42 2.55 -0.50 6.92
N ASP A 43 2.98 -0.36 8.18
CA ASP A 43 2.66 0.80 9.02
C ASP A 43 3.25 2.11 8.46
N ALA A 44 4.50 2.08 7.98
CA ALA A 44 5.14 3.22 7.34
C ALA A 44 4.37 3.69 6.09
N ALA A 45 3.92 2.76 5.24
CA ALA A 45 3.13 3.09 4.05
C ALA A 45 1.77 3.70 4.41
N VAL A 46 1.09 3.16 5.43
CA VAL A 46 -0.19 3.69 5.93
C VAL A 46 -0.01 5.09 6.52
N ASN A 47 1.03 5.31 7.32
CA ASN A 47 1.33 6.61 7.92
C ASN A 47 1.65 7.68 6.86
N ARG A 48 2.36 7.33 5.79
CA ARG A 48 2.59 8.25 4.67
C ARG A 48 1.28 8.67 3.99
N ILE A 49 0.35 7.73 3.78
CA ILE A 49 -0.97 8.02 3.19
C ILE A 49 -1.82 8.88 4.14
N ARG A 50 -1.71 8.66 5.47
CA ARG A 50 -2.39 9.49 6.49
C ARG A 50 -2.04 10.98 6.37
N GLU A 51 -0.82 11.32 5.95
CA GLU A 51 -0.39 12.71 5.78
C GLU A 51 -1.04 13.42 4.58
N GLU A 52 -1.58 12.66 3.62
CA GLU A 52 -2.16 13.19 2.38
C GLU A 52 -3.70 13.28 2.43
N VAL A 53 -4.32 12.82 3.52
CA VAL A 53 -5.77 12.71 3.69
C VAL A 53 -6.22 13.55 4.89
N ASP A 54 -7.52 13.83 4.99
CA ASP A 54 -8.04 14.57 6.14
C ASP A 54 -7.99 13.73 7.43
N GLU A 55 -7.75 14.36 8.58
CA GLU A 55 -7.62 13.66 9.88
C GLU A 55 -8.86 12.83 10.25
N GLU A 56 -10.04 13.22 9.76
CA GLU A 56 -11.32 12.53 9.98
C GLU A 56 -11.56 11.36 9.02
N THR A 57 -10.62 11.04 8.13
CA THR A 57 -10.77 9.97 7.13
C THR A 57 -10.62 8.60 7.79
N ASP A 58 -11.62 7.72 7.61
CA ASP A 58 -11.52 6.33 8.03
C ASP A 58 -10.62 5.52 7.10
N ILE A 59 -9.50 5.02 7.62
CA ILE A 59 -8.55 4.22 6.84
C ILE A 59 -8.68 2.75 7.24
N ILE A 60 -9.05 1.92 6.26
CA ILE A 60 -9.02 0.46 6.37
C ILE A 60 -7.86 -0.02 5.51
N PHE A 61 -6.96 -0.83 6.08
CA PHE A 61 -5.86 -1.40 5.33
C PHE A 61 -5.78 -2.91 5.50
N GLY A 62 -5.38 -3.59 4.43
CA GLY A 62 -5.07 -5.02 4.42
C GLY A 62 -3.67 -5.24 3.86
N SER A 63 -3.03 -6.32 4.30
CA SER A 63 -1.79 -6.79 3.69
C SER A 63 -1.96 -8.21 3.16
N MET A 64 -1.47 -8.42 1.95
CA MET A 64 -1.46 -9.73 1.30
C MET A 64 -0.02 -10.17 1.09
N ARG A 65 0.29 -11.38 1.55
CA ARG A 65 1.58 -12.01 1.31
C ARG A 65 1.51 -12.81 0.03
N THR A 66 2.29 -12.40 -0.95
CA THR A 66 2.46 -13.19 -2.17
C THR A 66 3.43 -14.31 -1.88
N VAL A 67 2.94 -15.54 -1.89
CA VAL A 67 3.78 -16.73 -1.96
C VAL A 67 3.97 -17.05 -3.44
N LEU A 68 5.21 -16.93 -3.92
CA LEU A 68 5.56 -17.45 -5.23
C LEU A 68 5.53 -18.97 -5.11
N VAL A 69 4.44 -19.58 -5.58
CA VAL A 69 4.40 -21.04 -5.74
C VAL A 69 5.37 -21.36 -6.87
N GLU A 70 6.53 -21.91 -6.55
CA GLU A 70 7.38 -22.52 -7.57
C GLU A 70 6.60 -23.72 -8.14
N LEU A 71 6.07 -23.55 -9.36
CA LEU A 71 5.63 -24.67 -10.19
C LEU A 71 6.87 -25.45 -10.64
N GLY A 72 7.52 -26.14 -9.71
CA GLY A 72 8.79 -26.81 -9.92
C GLY A 72 8.80 -28.23 -9.38
N SER A 73 8.10 -29.16 -10.06
CA SER A 73 8.45 -30.60 -10.14
C SER A 73 7.46 -31.44 -10.96
N LEU A 74 6.76 -30.87 -11.95
CA LEU A 74 5.77 -31.62 -12.75
C LEU A 74 5.84 -31.30 -14.25
N PHE A 75 7.06 -31.09 -14.76
CA PHE A 75 7.44 -31.36 -16.16
C PHE A 75 8.91 -31.75 -16.19
#